data_AF-A0A0D2LZH7-F1
#
_entry.id   AF-A0A0D2LZH7-F1
#
_cell.length_a   1.000
_cell.length_b   1.000
_cell.length_c   1.000
_cell.angle_alpha   90.00
_cell.angle_beta   90.00
_cell.angle_gamma   90.00
#
_symmetry.space_group_name_H-M   'P 1'
#
loop_
_entity.id
_entity.type
_entity.pdbx_description
1 polymer ?
#
loop_
_entity_poly.entity_id
_entity_poly.type
_entity_poly.pdbx_seq_one_letter_code
_entity_poly.pdbx_strand_id
1 'polypeptide(L)'
;MKFTSILTSLFGACAVLLPVLAAPVDLERRNTGVPSHIHYHSTFYRAVTGGELAHIHNYQPGHHPATYNPVPGDFAHGGALYVFADKHDAELWGDSFSSVALDKKKQTWYLVEFSYTPGHGLSTHSFHAGTEDWKNFVNGNYAGHSPHIDIVEGPVSVGHGPRLQAAVVNDKNIYQAAFASPAALSTLVVTHVSARSSKDKHRWCPSCNIM
;
A
#
# COMPACT_ATOMS: atom_id res chain seq x y z
N MET A 1 71.83 -5.06 61.81
CA MET A 1 71.44 -3.86 61.00
C MET A 1 70.21 -4.25 60.17
N LYS A 2 69.03 -3.73 60.54
CA LYS A 2 68.13 -2.84 59.75
C LYS A 2 67.51 -3.55 58.53
N PHE A 3 66.25 -4.04 58.60
CA PHE A 3 65.00 -3.35 58.19
C PHE A 3 65.22 -2.49 56.94
N THR A 4 64.54 -2.70 55.80
CA THR A 4 63.14 -2.30 55.46
C THR A 4 62.95 -2.78 53.99
N SER A 5 61.83 -3.29 53.49
CA SER A 5 60.71 -2.52 52.89
C SER A 5 59.87 -3.49 52.04
N ILE A 6 58.54 -3.59 52.25
CA ILE A 6 57.41 -2.85 51.64
C ILE A 6 56.64 -3.74 50.63
N LEU A 7 55.35 -3.90 50.96
CA LEU A 7 54.24 -4.38 50.16
C LEU A 7 54.17 -3.77 48.75
N THR A 8 53.80 -4.59 47.76
CA THR A 8 52.88 -4.12 46.71
C THR A 8 51.95 -5.24 46.26
N SER A 9 50.68 -5.09 46.63
CA SER A 9 49.56 -5.91 46.19
C SER A 9 49.25 -5.62 44.72
N LEU A 10 49.21 -6.64 43.86
CA LEU A 10 48.63 -6.54 42.52
C LEU A 10 47.38 -7.44 42.47
N PHE A 11 46.20 -6.83 42.68
CA PHE A 11 44.93 -7.47 42.34
C PHE A 11 44.78 -7.44 40.82
N GLY A 12 45.05 -8.57 40.17
CA GLY A 12 44.72 -8.79 38.77
C GLY A 12 43.22 -9.00 38.60
N ALA A 13 42.49 -7.94 38.28
CA ALA A 13 41.12 -8.06 37.78
C ALA A 13 41.17 -8.63 36.36
N CYS A 14 40.96 -9.94 36.24
CA CYS A 14 40.76 -10.62 34.97
C CYS A 14 39.36 -10.25 34.46
N ALA A 15 39.27 -9.21 33.63
CA ALA A 15 38.06 -8.89 32.89
C ALA A 15 37.85 -9.95 31.81
N VAL A 16 36.96 -10.91 32.08
CA VAL A 16 36.45 -11.84 31.07
C VAL A 16 35.61 -11.03 30.09
N LEU A 17 36.21 -10.63 28.98
CA LEU A 17 35.49 -10.13 27.81
C LEU A 17 34.73 -11.31 27.21
N LEU A 18 33.46 -11.45 27.58
CA LEU A 18 32.52 -12.27 26.82
C LEU A 18 32.33 -11.60 25.45
N PRO A 19 32.59 -12.28 24.31
CA PRO A 19 32.06 -11.82 23.05
C PRO A 19 30.54 -11.95 23.15
N VAL A 20 29.85 -10.82 23.28
CA VAL A 20 28.43 -10.74 22.98
C VAL A 20 28.31 -11.04 21.49
N LEU A 21 28.09 -12.33 21.17
CA LEU A 21 27.44 -12.71 19.93
C LEU A 21 26.09 -11.99 19.95
N ALA A 22 26.06 -10.81 19.34
CA ALA A 22 24.81 -10.22 18.90
C ALA A 22 24.20 -11.27 17.97
N ALA A 23 23.25 -12.04 18.49
CA ALA A 23 22.38 -12.84 17.66
C ALA A 23 21.86 -11.91 16.55
N PRO A 24 21.74 -12.39 15.30
CA PRO A 24 21.03 -11.63 14.30
C PRO A 24 19.69 -11.27 14.93
N VAL A 25 19.44 -9.96 15.03
CA VAL A 25 18.12 -9.48 15.42
C VAL A 25 17.20 -10.04 14.35
N ASP A 26 16.45 -11.08 14.71
CA ASP A 26 15.29 -11.53 13.96
C ASP A 26 14.37 -10.32 13.83
N LEU A 27 14.55 -9.60 12.72
CA LEU A 27 13.63 -8.59 12.21
C LEU A 27 12.34 -9.24 11.69
N GLU A 28 12.14 -10.53 11.93
CA GLU A 28 10.92 -11.30 11.70
C GLU A 28 10.01 -11.40 12.93
N ARG A 29 9.89 -10.37 13.78
CA ARG A 29 8.77 -10.33 14.75
C ARG A 29 8.47 -8.99 15.38
N ARG A 30 8.28 -7.94 14.55
CA ARG A 30 7.26 -6.94 14.92
C ARG A 30 5.96 -7.35 14.24
N ASN A 31 5.10 -7.97 15.04
CA ASN A 31 3.68 -8.06 14.74
C ASN A 31 3.08 -6.63 14.78
N THR A 32 3.27 -5.86 13.70
CA THR A 32 2.49 -4.64 13.42
C THR A 32 1.34 -5.10 12.53
N GLY A 33 0.30 -5.67 13.14
CA GLY A 33 -0.85 -6.26 12.43
C GLY A 33 -1.20 -5.45 11.21
N VAL A 34 -0.93 -6.03 10.04
CA VAL A 34 -1.26 -5.39 8.78
C VAL A 34 -2.77 -5.29 8.73
N PRO A 35 -3.34 -4.11 8.45
CA PRO A 35 -4.77 -3.99 8.34
C PRO A 35 -5.25 -4.88 7.20
N SER A 36 -5.96 -5.97 7.52
CA SER A 36 -6.74 -6.64 6.50
C SER A 36 -8.11 -5.98 6.47
N HIS A 37 -8.41 -5.31 5.37
CA HIS A 37 -9.65 -4.57 5.18
C HIS A 37 -10.67 -5.36 4.37
N ILE A 38 -10.22 -6.32 3.55
CA ILE A 38 -11.09 -7.12 2.68
C ILE A 38 -11.74 -8.32 3.40
N HIS A 39 -11.41 -8.58 4.67
CA HIS A 39 -12.04 -9.67 5.43
C HIS A 39 -13.15 -9.21 6.39
N TYR A 40 -13.37 -7.89 6.51
CA TYR A 40 -14.36 -7.30 7.39
C TYR A 40 -15.17 -6.24 6.66
N HIS A 41 -16.28 -5.81 7.26
CA HIS A 41 -16.93 -4.58 6.82
C HIS A 41 -15.97 -3.41 7.01
N SER A 42 -15.71 -2.68 5.92
CA SER A 42 -14.70 -1.62 5.86
C SER A 42 -15.19 -0.46 5.02
N THR A 43 -14.43 0.63 5.06
CA THR A 43 -14.58 1.76 4.13
C THR A 43 -13.36 1.82 3.23
N PHE A 44 -13.57 2.08 1.95
CA PHE A 44 -12.50 2.30 0.99
C PHE A 44 -12.67 3.65 0.29
N TYR A 45 -11.58 4.15 -0.28
CA TYR A 45 -11.49 5.47 -0.87
C TYR A 45 -10.84 5.42 -2.24
N ARG A 46 -11.44 6.06 -3.25
CA ARG A 46 -10.85 6.25 -4.58
C ARG A 46 -10.72 7.73 -4.86
N ALA A 47 -9.51 8.17 -5.20
CA ALA A 47 -9.31 9.45 -5.85
C ALA A 47 -9.41 9.27 -7.38
N VAL A 48 -10.51 9.75 -7.96
CA VAL A 48 -10.78 9.73 -9.40
C VAL A 48 -10.06 10.92 -10.03
N THR A 49 -9.07 10.62 -10.87
CA THR A 49 -8.17 11.62 -11.47
C THR A 49 -7.93 11.34 -12.96
N GLY A 50 -7.23 12.24 -13.65
CA GLY A 50 -6.76 12.00 -15.02
C GLY A 50 -7.87 11.64 -16.01
N GLY A 51 -7.67 10.55 -16.78
CA GLY A 51 -8.65 10.06 -17.74
C GLY A 51 -9.92 9.48 -17.11
N GLU A 52 -9.84 9.01 -15.86
CA GLU A 52 -10.97 8.44 -15.13
C GLU A 52 -12.06 9.49 -14.85
N LEU A 53 -11.71 10.79 -14.84
CA LEU A 53 -12.67 11.89 -14.67
C LEU A 53 -13.82 11.85 -15.70
N ALA A 54 -13.56 11.38 -16.93
CA ALA A 54 -14.60 11.23 -17.95
C ALA A 54 -15.66 10.16 -17.57
N HIS A 55 -15.34 9.31 -16.60
CA HIS A 55 -16.13 8.18 -16.15
C HIS A 55 -16.63 8.34 -14.71
N ILE A 56 -16.63 9.56 -14.17
CA ILE A 56 -17.14 9.85 -12.81
C ILE A 56 -18.60 9.39 -12.61
N HIS A 57 -19.39 9.30 -13.68
CA HIS A 57 -20.76 8.79 -13.66
C HIS A 57 -20.88 7.29 -13.29
N ASN A 58 -19.77 6.54 -13.28
CA ASN A 58 -19.70 5.17 -12.78
C ASN A 58 -19.82 5.09 -11.24
N TYR A 59 -19.66 6.22 -10.55
CA TYR A 59 -19.70 6.31 -9.10
C TYR A 59 -20.96 7.06 -8.66
N GLN A 60 -22.07 6.32 -8.50
CA GLN A 60 -23.35 6.89 -8.09
C GLN A 60 -23.66 6.50 -6.64
N PRO A 61 -23.84 7.46 -5.72
CA PRO A 61 -24.21 7.16 -4.34
C PRO A 61 -25.42 6.21 -4.25
N GLY A 62 -25.30 5.18 -3.40
CA GLY A 62 -26.30 4.13 -3.24
C GLY A 62 -26.18 2.96 -4.23
N HIS A 63 -25.27 3.03 -5.20
CA HIS A 63 -25.04 2.00 -6.20
C HIS A 63 -23.63 1.40 -6.10
N HIS A 64 -23.48 0.21 -6.68
CA HIS A 64 -22.16 -0.38 -6.93
C HIS A 64 -21.42 0.39 -8.03
N PRO A 65 -20.07 0.42 -8.02
CA PRO A 65 -19.31 0.92 -9.16
C PRO A 65 -19.73 0.17 -10.44
N ALA A 66 -20.03 0.89 -11.51
CA ALA A 66 -20.56 0.28 -12.73
C ALA A 66 -19.51 -0.58 -13.49
N THR A 67 -18.25 -0.18 -13.42
CA THR A 67 -17.12 -0.85 -14.09
C THR A 67 -15.79 -0.37 -13.50
N TYR A 68 -14.68 -0.95 -13.95
CA TYR A 68 -13.32 -0.52 -13.67
C TYR A 68 -12.51 -0.33 -14.96
N ASN A 69 -11.34 0.29 -14.84
CA ASN A 69 -10.43 0.50 -15.95
C ASN A 69 -9.72 -0.82 -16.33
N PRO A 70 -9.85 -1.35 -17.56
CA PRO A 70 -9.26 -2.63 -17.95
C PRO A 70 -7.77 -2.51 -18.30
N VAL A 71 -7.00 -1.76 -17.51
CA VAL A 71 -5.57 -1.58 -17.70
C VAL A 71 -4.83 -2.37 -16.62
N PRO A 72 -3.82 -3.19 -16.97
CA PRO A 72 -3.05 -3.96 -16.02
C PRO A 72 -2.50 -3.08 -14.89
N GLY A 73 -2.56 -3.59 -13.67
CA GLY A 73 -1.92 -2.98 -12.50
C GLY A 73 -1.33 -4.03 -11.58
N ASP A 74 -0.85 -3.59 -10.41
CA ASP A 74 -0.16 -4.43 -9.43
C ASP A 74 -0.88 -5.75 -9.12
N PHE A 75 -2.22 -5.72 -9.08
CA PHE A 75 -3.02 -6.79 -8.53
C PHE A 75 -3.98 -7.47 -9.51
N ALA A 76 -4.08 -6.96 -10.73
CA ALA A 76 -4.92 -7.56 -11.76
C ALA A 76 -4.36 -7.26 -13.15
N HIS A 77 -4.01 -8.33 -13.89
CA HIS A 77 -3.54 -8.19 -15.28
C HIS A 77 -4.61 -7.59 -16.21
N GLY A 78 -5.90 -7.88 -15.95
CA GLY A 78 -7.03 -7.41 -16.74
C GLY A 78 -7.56 -6.04 -16.31
N GLY A 79 -6.92 -5.40 -15.34
CA GLY A 79 -7.41 -4.21 -14.66
C GLY A 79 -8.38 -4.52 -13.53
N ALA A 80 -8.59 -3.51 -12.68
CA ALA A 80 -9.42 -3.58 -11.48
C ALA A 80 -9.80 -2.17 -11.03
N LEU A 81 -10.76 -2.07 -10.10
CA LEU A 81 -10.97 -0.85 -9.33
C LEU A 81 -9.99 -0.85 -8.15
N TYR A 82 -8.99 0.04 -8.19
CA TYR A 82 -8.01 0.21 -7.13
C TYR A 82 -8.46 1.28 -6.15
N VAL A 83 -8.49 0.94 -4.87
CA VAL A 83 -8.95 1.80 -3.78
C VAL A 83 -7.97 1.76 -2.61
N PHE A 84 -7.92 2.85 -1.84
CA PHE A 84 -7.16 2.93 -0.61
C PHE A 84 -8.03 2.59 0.59
N ALA A 85 -7.44 1.98 1.60
CA ALA A 85 -8.11 1.78 2.88
C ALA A 85 -8.04 3.03 3.78
N ASP A 86 -7.05 3.88 3.57
CA ASP A 86 -6.88 5.15 4.27
C ASP A 86 -7.33 6.33 3.39
N LYS A 87 -8.17 7.19 3.95
CA LYS A 87 -8.69 8.37 3.24
C LYS A 87 -7.59 9.38 2.92
N HIS A 88 -6.64 9.57 3.83
CA HIS A 88 -5.53 10.49 3.66
C HIS A 88 -4.65 10.07 2.49
N ASP A 89 -4.34 8.77 2.36
CA ASP A 89 -3.57 8.25 1.23
C ASP A 89 -4.29 8.48 -0.11
N ALA A 90 -5.62 8.29 -0.15
CA ALA A 90 -6.41 8.61 -1.33
C ALA A 90 -6.39 10.12 -1.66
N GLU A 91 -6.48 10.99 -0.66
CA GLU A 91 -6.41 12.45 -0.84
C GLU A 91 -5.04 12.89 -1.36
N LEU A 92 -3.95 12.35 -0.81
CA LEU A 92 -2.59 12.61 -1.28
C LEU A 92 -2.38 12.13 -2.73
N TRP A 93 -2.97 10.99 -3.10
CA TRP A 93 -2.99 10.54 -4.49
C TRP A 93 -3.76 11.49 -5.40
N GLY A 94 -4.98 11.90 -5.01
CA GLY A 94 -5.80 12.84 -5.76
C GLY A 94 -5.07 14.16 -6.03
N ASP A 95 -4.49 14.73 -4.99
CA ASP A 95 -3.75 15.98 -5.05
C ASP A 95 -2.51 15.88 -5.96
N SER A 96 -1.82 14.74 -5.90
CA SER A 96 -0.64 14.44 -6.74
C SER A 96 -0.92 14.43 -8.24
N PHE A 97 -2.13 14.08 -8.67
CA PHE A 97 -2.48 14.03 -10.09
C PHE A 97 -3.18 15.28 -10.59
N SER A 98 -3.90 15.98 -9.71
CA SER A 98 -4.52 17.27 -10.00
C SER A 98 -3.49 18.37 -10.33
N SER A 99 -2.24 18.14 -9.94
CA SER A 99 -1.13 19.09 -10.05
C SER A 99 -0.16 18.83 -11.20
N VAL A 100 -0.03 17.56 -11.61
CA VAL A 100 0.95 17.10 -12.62
C VAL A 100 0.34 16.92 -14.02
N ALA A 101 -0.99 16.80 -14.12
CA ALA A 101 -1.66 16.95 -15.41
C ALA A 101 -1.66 18.44 -15.80
N LEU A 102 -0.88 18.79 -16.83
CA LEU A 102 -0.56 20.13 -17.37
C LEU A 102 -1.76 21.05 -17.74
N ASP A 103 -2.97 20.76 -17.29
CA ASP A 103 -4.16 21.54 -17.55
C ASP A 103 -4.58 22.33 -16.30
N LYS A 104 -4.36 23.65 -16.32
CA LYS A 104 -4.83 24.57 -15.27
C LYS A 104 -6.34 24.50 -15.03
N LYS A 105 -7.12 23.87 -15.92
CA LYS A 105 -8.57 23.65 -15.78
C LYS A 105 -8.90 22.31 -15.10
N LYS A 106 -7.96 21.37 -14.97
CA LYS A 106 -8.16 20.04 -14.37
C LYS A 106 -7.70 19.96 -12.91
N GLN A 107 -7.61 21.10 -12.22
CA GLN A 107 -7.34 21.17 -10.78
C GLN A 107 -8.45 20.54 -9.93
N THR A 108 -9.49 19.98 -10.54
CA THR A 108 -10.56 19.26 -9.85
C THR A 108 -10.40 17.77 -10.03
N TRP A 109 -10.46 17.05 -8.91
CA TRP A 109 -10.54 15.59 -8.84
C TRP A 109 -11.71 15.21 -7.92
N TYR A 110 -12.10 13.94 -7.88
CA TYR A 110 -13.19 13.49 -7.00
C TYR A 110 -12.71 12.44 -6.00
N LEU A 111 -13.07 12.61 -4.74
CA LEU A 111 -12.95 11.57 -3.73
C LEU A 111 -14.27 10.79 -3.68
N VAL A 112 -14.18 9.50 -3.95
CA VAL A 112 -15.28 8.54 -3.82
C VAL A 112 -15.04 7.72 -2.57
N GLU A 113 -16.05 7.62 -1.72
CA GLU A 113 -16.07 6.77 -0.54
C GLU A 113 -16.98 5.56 -0.80
N PHE A 114 -16.54 4.38 -0.40
CA PHE A 114 -17.30 3.14 -0.53
C PHE A 114 -17.50 2.50 0.84
N SER A 115 -18.69 2.01 1.11
CA SER A 115 -18.86 0.95 2.11
C SER A 115 -18.58 -0.39 1.45
N TYR A 116 -17.88 -1.26 2.17
CA TYR A 116 -17.53 -2.60 1.73
C TYR A 116 -18.18 -3.65 2.63
N THR A 117 -18.69 -4.70 2.00
CA THR A 117 -19.18 -5.91 2.68
C THR A 117 -18.53 -7.14 2.05
N PRO A 118 -17.82 -7.98 2.82
CA PRO A 118 -17.22 -9.20 2.29
C PRO A 118 -18.22 -10.07 1.54
N GLY A 119 -17.89 -10.43 0.30
CA GLY A 119 -18.70 -11.31 -0.53
C GLY A 119 -18.42 -12.79 -0.26
N HIS A 120 -19.47 -13.62 -0.27
CA HIS A 120 -19.33 -15.07 -0.18
C HIS A 120 -18.88 -15.66 -1.52
N GLY A 121 -17.96 -16.62 -1.48
CA GLY A 121 -17.50 -17.34 -2.68
C GLY A 121 -16.54 -16.56 -3.59
N LEU A 122 -16.11 -15.36 -3.17
CA LEU A 122 -15.07 -14.61 -3.87
C LEU A 122 -13.68 -15.10 -3.49
N SER A 123 -12.81 -15.19 -4.48
CA SER A 123 -11.39 -15.42 -4.25
C SER A 123 -10.74 -14.14 -3.71
N THR A 124 -10.10 -14.22 -2.53
CA THR A 124 -9.45 -13.08 -1.90
C THR A 124 -8.01 -13.39 -1.52
N HIS A 125 -7.12 -12.40 -1.57
CA HIS A 125 -5.74 -12.55 -1.14
C HIS A 125 -5.18 -11.26 -0.54
N SER A 126 -4.40 -11.37 0.53
CA SER A 126 -3.80 -10.25 1.24
C SER A 126 -2.28 -10.38 1.28
N PHE A 127 -1.58 -9.41 0.71
CA PHE A 127 -0.14 -9.26 0.86
C PHE A 127 0.16 -8.31 2.01
N HIS A 128 0.81 -8.83 3.04
CA HIS A 128 1.09 -8.06 4.26
C HIS A 128 2.37 -7.21 4.19
N ALA A 129 3.20 -7.40 3.17
CA ALA A 129 4.41 -6.62 2.96
C ALA A 129 4.90 -6.80 1.52
N GLY A 130 5.91 -6.01 1.15
CA GLY A 130 6.62 -6.18 -0.12
C GLY A 130 7.57 -7.38 -0.12
N THR A 131 7.07 -8.55 0.29
CA THR A 131 7.81 -9.82 0.30
C THR A 131 8.13 -10.28 -1.12
N GLU A 132 8.98 -11.29 -1.26
CA GLU A 132 9.29 -11.86 -2.56
C GLU A 132 8.05 -12.46 -3.25
N ASP A 133 7.14 -13.07 -2.48
CA ASP A 133 5.87 -13.57 -3.01
C ASP A 133 4.99 -12.45 -3.58
N TRP A 134 4.89 -11.31 -2.89
CA TRP A 134 4.20 -10.13 -3.40
C TRP A 134 4.87 -9.62 -4.68
N LYS A 135 6.21 -9.56 -4.73
CA LYS A 135 6.91 -9.11 -5.93
C LYS A 135 6.68 -10.03 -7.12
N ASN A 136 6.73 -11.34 -6.88
CA ASN A 136 6.48 -12.35 -7.90
C ASN A 136 5.05 -12.24 -8.43
N PHE A 137 4.08 -12.02 -7.55
CA PHE A 137 2.68 -11.81 -7.93
C PHE A 137 2.51 -10.55 -8.79
N VAL A 138 3.03 -9.40 -8.34
CA VAL A 138 2.93 -8.13 -9.06
C VAL A 138 3.62 -8.19 -10.43
N ASN A 139 4.86 -8.70 -10.49
CA ASN A 139 5.55 -8.90 -11.76
C ASN A 139 4.80 -9.89 -12.66
N GLY A 140 4.21 -10.94 -12.09
CA GLY A 140 3.34 -11.88 -12.79
C GLY A 140 2.09 -11.24 -13.38
N ASN A 141 1.46 -10.30 -12.66
CA ASN A 141 0.33 -9.51 -13.17
C ASN A 141 0.71 -8.71 -14.41
N TYR A 142 1.83 -7.96 -14.36
CA TYR A 142 2.29 -7.20 -15.51
C TYR A 142 2.73 -8.07 -16.69
N ALA A 143 3.12 -9.32 -16.45
CA ALA A 143 3.43 -10.31 -17.49
C ALA A 143 2.19 -11.08 -18.01
N GLY A 144 1.01 -10.91 -17.41
CA GLY A 144 -0.20 -11.66 -17.76
C GLY A 144 -0.16 -13.14 -17.34
N HIS A 145 0.55 -13.46 -16.26
CA HIS A 145 0.76 -14.83 -15.77
C HIS A 145 0.22 -15.07 -14.36
N SER A 146 -0.28 -14.05 -13.69
CA SER A 146 -0.87 -14.16 -12.36
C SER A 146 -2.19 -14.94 -12.38
N PRO A 147 -2.54 -15.63 -11.28
CA PRO A 147 -3.86 -16.19 -11.14
C PRO A 147 -4.92 -15.08 -11.09
N HIS A 148 -6.12 -15.39 -11.60
CA HIS A 148 -7.28 -14.52 -11.39
C HIS A 148 -7.70 -14.57 -9.92
N ILE A 149 -7.75 -13.40 -9.27
CA ILE A 149 -8.25 -13.22 -7.90
C ILE A 149 -9.23 -12.06 -7.92
N ASP A 150 -10.41 -12.23 -7.34
CA ASP A 150 -11.49 -11.24 -7.38
C ASP A 150 -11.16 -9.99 -6.58
N ILE A 151 -10.57 -10.17 -5.39
CA ILE A 151 -10.16 -9.07 -4.51
C ILE A 151 -8.76 -9.34 -3.97
N VAL A 152 -7.83 -8.42 -4.22
CA VAL A 152 -6.48 -8.48 -3.67
C VAL A 152 -6.20 -7.21 -2.90
N GLU A 153 -5.66 -7.30 -1.69
CA GLU A 153 -5.10 -6.15 -0.98
C GLU A 153 -3.60 -6.33 -0.76
N GLY A 154 -2.87 -5.22 -0.72
CA GLY A 154 -1.44 -5.24 -0.47
C GLY A 154 -0.79 -3.89 -0.57
N PRO A 155 0.54 -3.82 -0.35
CA PRO A 155 1.26 -2.58 -0.51
C PRO A 155 1.27 -2.13 -1.97
N VAL A 156 1.17 -0.83 -2.18
CA VAL A 156 1.40 -0.17 -3.47
C VAL A 156 2.83 -0.45 -3.93
N SER A 157 3.03 -0.74 -5.22
CA SER A 157 4.38 -0.93 -5.75
C SER A 157 5.06 0.36 -6.21
N VAL A 158 6.38 0.39 -6.10
CA VAL A 158 7.28 1.33 -6.78
C VAL A 158 8.29 0.53 -7.61
N GLY A 159 8.67 1.06 -8.77
CA GLY A 159 9.61 0.38 -9.66
C GLY A 159 8.99 -0.77 -10.47
N HIS A 160 9.80 -1.70 -10.96
CA HIS A 160 9.36 -2.86 -11.75
C HIS A 160 10.42 -3.96 -11.75
N GLY A 161 10.00 -5.20 -12.03
CA GLY A 161 10.90 -6.34 -12.17
C GLY A 161 11.77 -6.55 -10.92
N PRO A 162 13.09 -6.71 -11.06
CA PRO A 162 14.00 -6.87 -9.92
C PRO A 162 14.09 -5.65 -8.98
N ARG A 163 13.65 -4.46 -9.43
CA ARG A 163 13.68 -3.23 -8.65
C ARG A 163 12.35 -2.92 -7.97
N LEU A 164 11.36 -3.80 -8.10
CA LEU A 164 10.04 -3.65 -7.49
C LEU A 164 10.16 -3.66 -5.96
N GLN A 165 9.57 -2.67 -5.31
CA GLN A 165 9.55 -2.53 -3.85
C GLN A 165 8.18 -2.03 -3.41
N ALA A 166 7.80 -2.28 -2.17
CA ALA A 166 6.63 -1.65 -1.56
C ALA A 166 6.89 -0.15 -1.39
N ALA A 167 5.88 0.67 -1.68
CA ALA A 167 5.92 2.10 -1.46
C ALA A 167 5.90 2.40 0.03
N VAL A 168 6.91 3.13 0.51
CA VAL A 168 7.02 3.59 1.90
C VAL A 168 6.95 5.12 1.92
N VAL A 169 6.01 5.65 2.70
CA VAL A 169 5.87 7.09 2.96
C VAL A 169 5.79 7.28 4.47
N ASN A 170 6.59 8.22 5.01
CA ASN A 170 6.65 8.50 6.45
C ASN A 170 6.83 7.22 7.28
N ASP A 171 7.77 6.35 6.84
CA ASP A 171 8.10 5.06 7.45
C ASP A 171 6.95 4.04 7.51
N LYS A 172 5.92 4.19 6.66
CA LYS A 172 4.78 3.27 6.57
C LYS A 172 4.54 2.83 5.12
N ASN A 173 4.18 1.56 4.95
CA ASN A 173 3.68 1.05 3.67
C ASN A 173 2.33 1.70 3.35
N ILE A 174 2.15 2.10 2.10
CA ILE A 174 0.84 2.51 1.57
C ILE A 174 0.10 1.26 1.09
N TYR A 175 -1.14 1.07 1.51
CA TYR A 175 -1.95 -0.08 1.12
C TYR A 175 -3.07 0.29 0.16
N GLN A 176 -3.32 -0.59 -0.79
CA GLN A 176 -4.46 -0.52 -1.69
C GLN A 176 -5.13 -1.89 -1.79
N ALA A 177 -6.40 -1.88 -2.18
CA ALA A 177 -7.15 -3.06 -2.58
C ALA A 177 -7.58 -2.92 -4.05
N ALA A 178 -7.65 -4.04 -4.76
CA ALA A 178 -8.07 -4.12 -6.15
C ALA A 178 -9.27 -5.05 -6.27
N PHE A 179 -10.34 -4.56 -6.88
CA PHE A 179 -11.58 -5.31 -7.15
C PHE A 179 -11.65 -5.62 -8.65
N ALA A 180 -11.34 -6.86 -9.02
CA ALA A 180 -10.99 -7.28 -10.38
C ALA A 180 -12.08 -8.10 -11.09
N SER A 181 -13.30 -8.13 -10.55
CA SER A 181 -14.44 -8.79 -11.18
C SER A 181 -15.75 -8.05 -10.91
N PRO A 182 -16.80 -8.24 -11.73
CA PRO A 182 -18.12 -7.66 -11.45
C PRO A 182 -18.69 -8.10 -10.09
N ALA A 183 -18.43 -9.35 -9.69
CA ALA A 183 -18.83 -9.86 -8.38
C ALA A 183 -18.08 -9.16 -7.25
N ALA A 184 -16.78 -8.88 -7.42
CA ALA A 184 -16.02 -8.03 -6.50
C ALA A 184 -16.60 -6.61 -6.43
N LEU A 185 -16.89 -5.95 -7.56
CA LEU A 185 -17.49 -4.60 -7.54
C LEU A 185 -18.83 -4.56 -6.78
N SER A 186 -19.63 -5.64 -6.87
CA SER A 186 -20.91 -5.73 -6.15
C SER A 186 -20.77 -5.76 -4.61
N THR A 187 -19.56 -5.95 -4.08
CA THR A 187 -19.29 -5.85 -2.64
C THR A 187 -19.10 -4.41 -2.14
N LEU A 188 -18.94 -3.46 -3.06
CA LEU A 188 -18.75 -2.05 -2.77
C LEU A 188 -20.05 -1.29 -3.04
N VAL A 189 -20.45 -0.40 -2.15
CA VAL A 189 -21.51 0.57 -2.39
C VAL A 189 -20.91 1.95 -2.28
N VAL A 190 -21.06 2.78 -3.30
CA VAL A 190 -20.67 4.19 -3.24
C VAL A 190 -21.52 4.88 -2.18
N THR A 191 -20.90 5.42 -1.13
CA THR A 191 -21.60 6.12 -0.06
C THR A 191 -21.54 7.63 -0.27
N HIS A 192 -20.43 8.13 -0.81
CA HIS A 192 -20.23 9.56 -1.02
C HIS A 192 -19.33 9.83 -2.22
N VAL A 193 -19.60 10.93 -2.93
CA VAL A 193 -18.73 11.44 -3.99
C VAL A 193 -18.57 12.94 -3.76
N SER A 194 -17.34 13.40 -3.66
CA SER A 194 -17.05 14.80 -3.37
C SER A 194 -15.98 15.36 -4.29
N ALA A 195 -16.28 16.52 -4.89
CA ALA A 195 -15.28 17.26 -5.65
C ALA A 195 -14.21 17.81 -4.70
N ARG A 196 -12.97 17.78 -5.18
CA ARG A 196 -11.76 18.24 -4.50
C ARG A 196 -10.93 19.04 -5.47
N SER A 197 -10.10 19.91 -4.92
CA SER A 197 -9.15 20.66 -5.73
C SER A 197 -7.87 20.89 -4.96
N SER A 198 -6.74 20.76 -5.64
CA SER A 198 -5.45 21.08 -5.04
C SER A 198 -4.66 22.07 -5.88
N LYS A 199 -3.86 22.86 -5.17
CA LYS A 199 -2.87 23.78 -5.72
C LYS A 199 -1.45 23.33 -5.39
N ASP A 200 -1.31 22.25 -4.63
CA ASP A 200 -0.01 21.62 -4.41
C ASP A 200 0.58 21.28 -5.78
N LYS A 201 1.90 21.41 -5.93
CA LYS A 201 2.63 21.09 -7.17
C LYS A 201 3.54 19.88 -6.98
N HIS A 202 3.57 19.33 -5.78
CA HIS A 202 4.41 18.21 -5.42
C HIS A 202 3.66 16.90 -5.59
N ARG A 203 4.31 15.94 -6.26
CA ARG A 203 3.79 14.59 -6.36
C ARG A 203 4.20 13.83 -5.09
N TRP A 204 3.21 13.39 -4.32
CA TRP A 204 3.40 12.68 -3.06
C TRP A 204 4.20 11.38 -3.23
N CYS A 205 3.87 10.59 -4.26
CA CYS A 205 4.64 9.41 -4.64
C CYS A 205 4.92 9.38 -6.16
N PRO A 206 6.04 9.97 -6.62
CA PRO A 206 6.33 10.10 -8.04
C PRO A 206 6.61 8.77 -8.75
N SER A 207 7.01 7.74 -8.00
CA SER A 207 7.39 6.43 -8.54
C SER A 207 6.37 5.33 -8.23
N CYS A 208 5.22 5.65 -7.62
CA CYS A 208 4.17 4.68 -7.29
C CYS A 208 3.38 4.27 -8.53
N ASN A 209 3.13 2.96 -8.66
CA ASN A 209 2.32 2.35 -9.70
C ASN A 209 0.87 2.15 -9.24
N ILE A 210 0.19 3.24 -8.87
CA ILE A 210 -1.23 3.18 -8.51
C ILE A 210 -2.02 3.48 -9.79
N MET A 211 -2.98 2.61 -10.09
CA MET A 211 -3.82 2.63 -11.29
C MET A 211 -5.22 3.16 -10.98
#